data_AF-A0A3N6QKH7-F1
#
_entry.id   AF-A0A3N6QKH7-F1
#
_cell.length_a   1.000
_cell.length_b   1.000
_cell.length_c   1.000
_cell.angle_alpha   90.00
_cell.angle_beta   90.00
_cell.angle_gamma   90.00
#
_symmetry.space_group_name_H-M   'P 1'
#
loop_
_entity.id
_entity.type
_entity.pdbx_description
1 polymer ?
#
loop_
_entity_poly.entity_id
_entity_poly.type
_entity_poly.pdbx_seq_one_letter_code
_entity_poly.pdbx_strand_id
1 'polypeptide(L)'
;MGPMKRPQSSATVRAAGLRPSQPQLKAITAWMACQSDKPSLSEAISRLVELGLALYTDTDRQKRRARKMAGDAIDRMGDTRTTAEDRAVRKRDLLDGPEEFDRVRIDRSKRGKPIRESAEHQEAADTGGIRTTSDMEEVQ
;
A
#
# COMPACT_ATOMS: atom_id res chain seq x y z
N MET A 1 -5.16 -23.40 -51.01
CA MET A 1 -5.93 -23.46 -49.76
C MET A 1 -5.01 -23.06 -48.61
N GLY A 2 -5.06 -21.81 -48.15
CA GLY A 2 -4.22 -21.34 -47.03
C GLY A 2 -4.80 -21.75 -45.67
N PRO A 3 -3.98 -21.88 -44.61
CA PRO A 3 -4.48 -22.26 -43.30
C PRO A 3 -5.31 -21.13 -42.68
N MET A 4 -6.57 -21.40 -42.39
CA MET A 4 -7.45 -20.45 -41.71
C MET A 4 -6.98 -20.24 -40.27
N LYS A 5 -6.72 -18.97 -39.91
CA LYS A 5 -6.46 -18.52 -38.54
C LYS A 5 -7.69 -18.85 -37.68
N ARG A 6 -7.50 -19.67 -36.64
CA ARG A 6 -8.55 -19.91 -35.63
C ARG A 6 -8.87 -18.59 -34.92
N PRO A 7 -10.15 -18.22 -34.75
CA PRO A 7 -10.51 -17.06 -33.95
C PRO A 7 -10.13 -17.30 -32.49
N GLN A 8 -9.39 -16.36 -31.90
CA GLN A 8 -9.17 -16.35 -30.45
C GLN A 8 -10.51 -16.03 -29.77
N SER A 9 -11.21 -17.07 -29.36
CA SER A 9 -12.50 -16.96 -28.68
C SER A 9 -12.30 -16.88 -27.17
N SER A 10 -12.68 -15.72 -26.64
CA SER A 10 -13.37 -15.52 -25.36
C SER A 10 -12.56 -15.69 -24.08
N ALA A 11 -12.67 -14.69 -23.21
CA ALA A 11 -12.26 -14.71 -21.81
C ALA A 11 -12.51 -16.10 -21.19
N THR A 12 -11.42 -16.74 -20.74
CA THR A 12 -11.49 -18.08 -20.15
C THR A 12 -12.17 -17.97 -18.79
N VAL A 13 -13.47 -18.25 -18.74
CA VAL A 13 -14.18 -18.45 -17.48
C VAL A 13 -13.60 -19.72 -16.84
N ARG A 14 -12.85 -19.54 -15.75
CA ARG A 14 -12.32 -20.66 -14.96
C ARG A 14 -13.31 -20.99 -13.85
N ALA A 15 -13.79 -22.23 -13.83
CA ALA A 15 -14.59 -22.72 -12.73
C ALA A 15 -13.71 -22.91 -11.48
N ALA A 16 -14.16 -22.38 -10.35
CA ALA A 16 -13.56 -22.60 -9.04
C ALA A 16 -14.63 -23.17 -8.10
N GLY A 17 -14.30 -24.24 -7.38
CA GLY A 17 -15.19 -24.79 -6.35
C GLY A 17 -15.08 -23.96 -5.06
N LEU A 18 -16.21 -23.42 -4.58
CA LEU A 18 -16.29 -22.74 -3.29
C LEU A 18 -17.00 -23.66 -2.28
N ARG A 19 -16.45 -23.81 -1.07
CA ARG A 19 -17.10 -24.47 0.07
C ARG A 19 -17.39 -23.45 1.17
N PRO A 20 -18.50 -22.69 1.09
CA PRO A 20 -18.88 -21.75 2.12
C PRO A 20 -19.32 -22.47 3.41
N SER A 21 -19.06 -21.85 4.55
CA SER A 21 -19.64 -22.31 5.83
C SER A 21 -21.16 -22.13 5.83
N GLN A 22 -21.88 -22.90 6.66
CA GLN A 22 -23.34 -22.78 6.81
C GLN A 22 -23.83 -21.34 7.09
N PRO A 23 -23.21 -20.55 7.99
CA PRO A 23 -23.63 -19.16 8.20
C PRO A 23 -23.41 -18.28 6.97
N GLN A 24 -22.33 -18.49 6.21
CA GLN A 24 -22.08 -17.74 4.98
C GLN A 24 -23.13 -18.06 3.91
N LEU A 25 -23.48 -19.33 3.71
CA LEU A 25 -24.56 -19.72 2.81
C LEU A 25 -25.89 -19.05 3.19
N LYS A 26 -26.25 -19.09 4.47
CA LYS A 26 -27.48 -18.47 4.96
C LYS A 26 -27.50 -16.95 4.67
N ALA A 27 -26.36 -16.27 4.88
CA ALA A 27 -26.24 -14.84 4.59
C ALA A 27 -26.39 -14.55 3.09
N ILE A 28 -25.75 -15.35 2.23
CA ILE A 28 -25.86 -15.19 0.77
C ILE A 28 -27.30 -15.41 0.31
N THR A 29 -27.96 -16.48 0.77
CA THR A 29 -29.35 -16.77 0.42
C THR A 29 -30.32 -15.70 0.91
N ALA A 30 -30.09 -15.14 2.11
CA ALA A 30 -30.87 -14.02 2.60
C ALA A 30 -30.69 -12.77 1.73
N TRP A 31 -29.44 -12.46 1.34
CA TRP A 31 -29.16 -11.36 0.43
C TRP A 31 -29.81 -11.55 -0.95
N MET A 32 -29.77 -12.78 -1.49
CA MET A 32 -30.44 -13.15 -2.75
C MET A 32 -31.96 -12.90 -2.69
N ALA A 33 -32.60 -13.22 -1.55
CA ALA A 33 -34.04 -13.03 -1.37
C ALA A 33 -34.46 -11.55 -1.38
N CYS A 34 -33.56 -10.64 -1.03
CA CYS A 34 -33.79 -9.19 -1.10
C CYS A 34 -33.62 -8.62 -2.51
N GLN A 35 -33.04 -9.37 -3.45
CA GLN A 35 -32.83 -8.90 -4.81
C GLN A 35 -34.09 -9.11 -5.66
N SER A 36 -34.41 -8.12 -6.50
CA SER A 36 -35.58 -8.14 -7.37
C SER A 36 -35.48 -9.21 -8.48
N ASP A 37 -34.27 -9.48 -8.96
CA ASP A 37 -33.97 -10.41 -10.04
C ASP A 37 -33.69 -11.85 -9.55
N LYS A 38 -33.61 -12.08 -8.23
CA LYS A 38 -33.37 -13.39 -7.60
C LYS A 38 -32.20 -14.15 -8.25
N PRO A 39 -30.97 -13.63 -8.13
CA PRO A 39 -29.80 -14.17 -8.81
C PRO A 39 -29.52 -15.61 -8.38
N SER A 40 -28.88 -16.39 -9.26
CA SER A 40 -28.35 -17.71 -8.89
C SER A 40 -27.25 -17.58 -7.82
N LEU A 41 -26.92 -18.68 -7.13
CA LEU A 41 -25.87 -18.66 -6.10
C LEU A 41 -24.52 -18.19 -6.67
N SER A 42 -24.15 -18.64 -7.88
CA SER A 42 -22.92 -18.20 -8.55
C SER A 42 -22.93 -16.71 -8.88
N GLU A 43 -24.03 -16.18 -9.40
CA GLU A 43 -24.15 -14.75 -9.71
C GLU A 43 -24.16 -13.90 -8.45
N ALA A 44 -24.83 -14.36 -7.39
CA ALA A 44 -24.85 -13.69 -6.11
C ALA A 44 -23.43 -13.60 -5.53
N ILE A 45 -22.66 -14.68 -5.57
CA ILE A 45 -21.27 -14.69 -5.13
C ILE A 45 -20.44 -13.72 -5.98
N SER A 46 -20.54 -13.75 -7.31
CA SER A 46 -19.79 -12.84 -8.18
C SER A 46 -20.12 -11.37 -7.88
N ARG A 47 -21.41 -11.02 -7.76
CA ARG A 47 -21.82 -9.64 -7.44
C ARG A 47 -21.36 -9.19 -6.06
N LEU A 48 -21.46 -10.05 -5.05
CA LEU A 48 -20.98 -9.73 -3.70
C LEU A 48 -19.46 -9.51 -3.69
N VAL A 49 -18.71 -10.29 -4.47
CA VAL A 49 -17.26 -10.10 -4.63
C VAL A 49 -16.97 -8.78 -5.35
N GLU A 50 -17.67 -8.47 -6.44
CA GLU A 50 -17.52 -7.19 -7.15
C GLU A 50 -17.82 -5.98 -6.24
N LEU A 51 -18.91 -6.05 -5.47
CA LEU A 51 -19.28 -5.01 -4.49
C LEU A 51 -18.21 -4.87 -3.41
N GLY A 52 -17.71 -5.98 -2.86
CA GLY A 52 -16.66 -5.97 -1.85
C GLY A 52 -15.36 -5.35 -2.36
N LEU A 53 -14.98 -5.65 -3.61
CA LEU A 53 -13.80 -5.07 -4.25
C LEU A 53 -13.99 -3.57 -4.55
N ALA A 54 -15.16 -3.17 -5.04
CA ALA A 54 -15.48 -1.77 -5.31
C ALA A 54 -15.44 -0.91 -4.03
N LEU A 55 -16.06 -1.38 -2.94
CA LEU A 55 -16.08 -0.69 -1.64
C LEU A 55 -14.67 -0.50 -1.05
N TYR A 56 -13.79 -1.49 -1.20
CA TYR A 56 -12.40 -1.37 -0.73
C TYR A 56 -11.67 -0.24 -1.46
N THR A 57 -11.85 -0.13 -2.79
CA THR A 57 -11.22 0.93 -3.57
C THR A 57 -11.78 2.32 -3.26
N ASP A 58 -13.08 2.43 -3.02
CA ASP A 58 -13.71 3.73 -2.76
C ASP A 58 -13.38 4.26 -1.36
N THR A 59 -13.37 3.40 -0.34
CA THR A 59 -13.01 3.81 1.03
C THR A 59 -11.59 4.38 1.11
N ASP A 60 -10.62 3.74 0.45
CA ASP A 60 -9.26 4.27 0.35
C ASP A 60 -9.20 5.60 -0.41
N ARG A 61 -9.96 5.72 -1.51
CA ARG A 61 -10.05 6.97 -2.28
C ARG A 61 -10.64 8.10 -1.46
N GLN A 62 -11.72 7.85 -0.73
CA GLN A 62 -12.37 8.80 0.17
C GLN A 62 -11.42 9.24 1.29
N LYS A 63 -10.72 8.29 1.94
CA LYS A 63 -9.72 8.58 2.99
C LYS A 63 -8.60 9.48 2.46
N ARG A 64 -8.05 9.18 1.28
CA ARG A 64 -7.01 10.02 0.65
C ARG A 64 -7.52 11.42 0.29
N ARG A 65 -8.73 11.52 -0.25
CA ARG A 65 -9.35 12.80 -0.59
C ARG A 65 -9.59 13.65 0.64
N ALA A 66 -10.12 13.08 1.72
CA ALA A 66 -10.35 13.77 2.98
C ALA A 66 -9.03 14.31 3.56
N ARG A 67 -7.97 13.48 3.60
CA ARG A 67 -6.64 13.91 4.04
C ARG A 67 -6.08 15.06 3.21
N LYS A 68 -6.24 15.02 1.89
CA LYS A 68 -5.81 16.11 1.01
C LYS A 68 -6.56 17.41 1.32
N MET A 69 -7.89 17.35 1.41
CA MET A 69 -8.71 18.55 1.69
C MET A 69 -8.38 19.15 3.06
N ALA A 70 -8.17 18.32 4.08
CA ALA A 70 -7.74 18.77 5.39
C ALA A 70 -6.33 19.39 5.34
N GLY A 71 -5.39 18.78 4.61
CA GLY A 71 -4.04 19.32 4.42
C GLY A 71 -4.06 20.71 3.76
N ASP A 72 -4.82 20.85 2.67
CA ASP A 72 -4.98 22.11 1.96
C ASP A 72 -5.68 23.19 2.83
N ALA A 73 -6.53 22.78 3.78
CA ALA A 73 -7.14 23.69 4.76
C ALA A 73 -6.13 24.13 5.83
N ILE A 74 -5.33 23.21 6.38
CA ILE A 74 -4.28 23.51 7.36
C ILE A 74 -3.24 24.46 6.77
N ASP A 75 -2.84 24.24 5.52
CA ASP A 75 -1.87 25.12 4.83
C ASP A 75 -2.40 26.56 4.74
N ARG A 76 -3.70 26.74 4.50
CA ARG A 76 -4.33 28.06 4.43
C ARG A 76 -4.46 28.75 5.78
N MET A 77 -4.60 27.99 6.87
CA MET A 77 -4.70 28.53 8.24
C MET A 77 -3.34 28.71 8.91
N GLY A 78 -2.25 28.20 8.31
CA GLY A 78 -0.95 28.10 8.96
C GLY A 78 -0.34 29.46 9.33
N ASP A 79 0.10 29.59 10.57
CA ASP A 79 0.77 30.78 11.09
C ASP A 79 2.12 31.02 10.39
N THR A 80 2.23 32.12 9.66
CA THR A 80 3.44 32.50 8.91
C THR A 80 4.63 32.85 9.80
N ARG A 81 4.43 33.00 11.12
CA ARG A 81 5.50 33.25 12.10
C ARG A 81 6.32 32.01 12.45
N THR A 82 5.83 30.81 12.09
CA THR A 82 6.52 29.54 12.35
C THR A 82 7.38 29.13 11.15
N THR A 83 8.49 28.42 11.38
CA THR A 83 9.37 27.89 10.32
C THR A 83 8.61 26.93 9.38
N ALA A 84 9.14 26.68 8.19
CA ALA A 84 8.52 25.74 7.26
C ALA A 84 8.55 24.30 7.77
N GLU A 85 9.67 23.86 8.36
CA GLU A 85 9.78 22.54 9.01
C GLU A 85 8.73 22.35 10.11
N ASP A 86 8.62 23.28 11.06
CA ASP A 86 7.72 23.13 12.20
C ASP A 86 6.25 23.11 11.76
N ARG A 87 5.91 23.87 10.71
CA ARG A 87 4.59 23.81 10.08
C ARG A 87 4.32 22.45 9.42
N ALA A 88 5.31 21.89 8.74
CA ALA A 88 5.20 20.58 8.10
C ALA A 88 5.04 19.44 9.13
N VAL A 89 5.80 19.48 10.24
CA VAL A 89 5.68 18.53 11.34
C VAL A 89 4.28 18.62 11.95
N ARG A 90 3.84 19.82 12.34
CA ARG A 90 2.50 20.02 12.91
C ARG A 90 1.38 19.57 11.98
N LYS A 91 1.50 19.85 10.67
CA LYS A 91 0.54 19.38 9.67
C LYS A 91 0.48 17.85 9.63
N ARG A 92 1.63 17.17 9.64
CA ARG A 92 1.70 15.70 9.69
C ARG A 92 1.02 15.19 10.97
N ASP A 93 1.31 15.77 12.11
CA ASP A 93 0.75 15.34 13.39
C ASP A 93 -0.76 15.58 13.46
N LEU A 94 -1.30 16.59 12.78
CA LEU A 94 -2.74 16.83 12.68
C LEU A 94 -3.45 15.88 11.69
N LEU A 95 -2.81 15.55 10.56
CA LEU A 95 -3.40 14.70 9.53
C LEU A 95 -3.25 13.22 9.81
N ASP A 96 -2.05 12.82 10.19
CA ASP A 96 -1.72 11.44 10.49
C ASP A 96 -1.79 11.17 11.98
N GLY A 97 -1.63 12.14 12.88
CA GLY A 97 -1.56 11.88 14.33
C GLY A 97 -0.11 11.81 14.82
N PRO A 98 0.17 12.21 16.07
CA PRO A 98 1.50 12.08 16.67
C PRO A 98 1.93 10.61 16.81
N GLU A 99 3.24 10.37 16.79
CA GLU A 99 3.82 9.02 16.79
C GLU A 99 3.52 8.26 18.11
N GLU A 100 3.33 8.97 19.22
CA GLU A 100 2.99 8.42 20.53
C GLU A 100 1.66 7.64 20.51
N PHE A 101 0.74 8.04 19.63
CA PHE A 101 -0.59 7.43 19.51
C PHE A 101 -0.65 6.32 18.47
N ASP A 102 0.43 6.06 17.72
CA ASP A 102 0.41 5.04 16.66
C ASP A 102 0.05 3.64 17.17
N ARG A 103 0.38 3.33 18.43
CA ARG A 103 0.08 2.02 19.05
C ARG A 103 -1.40 1.81 19.35
N VAL A 104 -2.15 2.88 19.60
CA VAL A 104 -3.58 2.82 19.98
C VAL A 104 -4.52 3.04 18.80
N ARG A 105 -3.99 3.47 17.65
CA ARG A 105 -4.79 3.74 16.45
C ARG A 105 -5.30 2.46 15.79
N ILE A 106 -6.64 2.34 15.75
CA ILE A 106 -7.34 1.22 15.12
C ILE A 106 -7.32 1.35 13.58
N ASP A 107 -7.21 2.57 13.05
CA ASP A 107 -7.34 2.87 11.61
C ASP A 107 -6.07 2.60 10.79
N ARG A 108 -4.94 2.32 11.46
CA ARG A 108 -3.65 2.06 10.82
C ARG A 108 -3.36 0.57 10.94
N SER A 109 -3.51 -0.17 9.84
CA SER A 109 -3.01 -1.55 9.76
C SER A 109 -1.54 -1.55 10.21
N LYS A 110 -1.16 -2.42 11.15
CA LYS A 110 0.21 -2.57 11.65
C LYS A 110 1.15 -2.97 10.50
N ARG A 111 1.54 -1.99 9.68
CA ARG A 111 2.62 -2.12 8.70
C ARG A 111 3.91 -2.12 9.51
N GLY A 112 4.36 -3.30 9.93
CA GLY A 112 5.77 -3.49 10.22
C GLY A 112 6.52 -3.08 8.97
N LYS A 113 7.25 -1.96 9.01
CA LYS A 113 8.23 -1.65 7.97
C LYS A 113 9.25 -2.79 8.02
N PRO A 114 9.50 -3.56 6.95
CA PRO A 114 10.74 -4.32 6.90
C PRO A 114 11.84 -3.26 6.95
N ILE A 115 12.66 -3.31 8.00
CA ILE A 115 13.89 -2.54 8.11
C ILE A 115 14.73 -2.96 6.90
N ARG A 116 14.70 -2.16 5.85
CA ARG A 116 15.67 -2.23 4.78
C ARG A 116 16.71 -1.18 5.10
N GLU A 117 17.94 -1.67 5.21
CA GLU A 117 19.20 -0.94 5.04
C GLU A 117 19.81 -0.30 6.30
N SER A 118 20.81 -0.99 6.84
CA SER A 118 22.08 -0.35 7.18
C SER A 118 23.15 -1.14 6.45
N ALA A 119 23.27 -0.86 5.16
CA ALA A 119 24.49 -1.13 4.43
C ALA A 119 25.54 -0.13 4.94
N GLU A 120 26.66 -0.69 5.39
CA GLU A 120 28.02 -0.14 5.28
C GLU A 120 28.39 1.01 6.22
N HIS A 121 29.18 0.67 7.25
CA HIS A 121 30.60 1.06 7.36
C HIS A 121 31.18 0.36 8.61
N GLN A 122 31.72 -0.85 8.44
CA GLN A 122 32.65 -1.42 9.42
C GLN A 122 34.06 -1.31 8.82
N GLU A 123 34.74 -0.28 9.30
CA GLU A 123 36.18 -0.08 9.31
C GLU A 123 36.90 -1.38 9.74
N ALA A 124 37.67 -1.96 8.82
CA ALA A 124 38.64 -3.00 9.13
C ALA A 124 40.03 -2.38 9.13
N ALA A 125 40.54 -2.12 10.33
CA ALA A 125 41.94 -1.88 10.56
C ALA A 125 42.74 -3.21 10.45
N ASP A 126 44.03 -3.04 10.15
CA ASP A 126 45.14 -3.91 10.53
C ASP A 126 45.55 -5.03 9.55
N THR A 127 46.65 -4.82 8.79
CA THR A 127 47.97 -5.42 9.11
C THR A 127 49.07 -5.04 8.11
N GLY A 128 50.13 -4.39 8.64
CA GLY A 128 51.55 -4.72 8.45
C GLY A 128 52.24 -4.86 7.08
N GLY A 129 53.26 -4.00 6.85
CA GLY A 129 54.51 -4.29 6.11
C GLY A 129 54.41 -4.23 4.58
N ILE A 130 55.28 -3.55 3.84
CA ILE A 130 56.73 -3.77 3.70
C ILE A 130 57.40 -2.51 3.08
N ARG A 131 58.68 -2.32 3.44
CA ARG A 131 59.63 -1.31 2.96
C ARG A 131 59.95 -1.40 1.46
N THR A 132 60.17 -0.24 0.84
CA THR A 132 61.14 -0.01 -0.27
C THR A 132 61.60 1.46 -0.15
N THR A 133 62.66 1.75 0.60
CA THR A 133 64.03 2.09 0.13
C THR A 133 64.11 2.95 -1.14
N SER A 134 64.74 4.13 -0.98
CA SER A 134 65.53 4.92 -1.93
C SER A 134 64.98 5.15 -3.34
N ASP A 135 64.86 6.41 -3.74
CA ASP A 135 66.03 7.06 -4.34
C ASP A 135 65.91 8.60 -4.37
N MET A 136 67.06 9.21 -4.12
CA MET A 136 67.36 10.60 -4.46
C MET A 136 67.48 10.70 -5.99
N GLU A 137 66.93 11.75 -6.57
CA GLU A 137 67.61 12.67 -7.52
C GLU A 137 66.55 13.71 -7.95
N GLU A 138 66.69 15.00 -7.64
CA GLU A 138 67.63 15.99 -8.20
C GLU A 138 67.03 16.76 -9.40
N VAL A 139 67.27 18.07 -9.36
CA VAL A 139 67.31 19.05 -10.48
C VAL A 139 66.02 19.75 -10.92
N GLN A 140 65.94 20.99 -10.38
CA GLN A 140 65.48 22.28 -10.93
C GLN A 140 64.00 22.53 -11.24
#